data_AF-A0A937B311-F1
#
_entry.id   AF-A0A937B311-F1
#
_cell.length_a   1.000
_cell.length_b   1.000
_cell.length_c   1.000
_cell.angle_alpha   90.00
_cell.angle_beta   90.00
_cell.angle_gamma   90.00
#
_symmetry.space_group_name_H-M   'P 1'
#
loop_
_entity.id
_entity.type
_entity.pdbx_description
1 polymer ?
#
loop_
_entity_poly.entity_id
_entity_poly.type
_entity_poly.pdbx_seq_one_letter_code
_entity_poly.pdbx_strand_id
1 'polypeptide(L)'
;MLQAFGDTPDDAYNLSIKIYLAPDCNATTEKVSFSYTAIHQGQLSSLPSNGGNTDSSDDLSKSTESNTEVLFFTPPQISLQSTKQTNNGASPTLTWPLKINNVASETEAKNVWIAFRNNSGRINVNNLRVGGTIISPSAGNIYQLGNLRPGGSEFDLLLSAIYSLNCNLDSIVAEVGWNCIGYPSSQLLIPVQ
;
A
#
# COMPACT_ATOMS: atom_id res chain seq x y z
N MET A 1 -30.49 1.50 13.84
CA MET A 1 -31.39 1.62 15.01
C MET A 1 -31.17 0.37 15.86
N LEU A 2 -30.41 0.47 16.95
CA LEU A 2 -30.21 -0.64 17.89
C LEU A 2 -30.76 -0.21 19.25
N GLN A 3 -31.73 -0.96 19.76
CA GLN A 3 -32.24 -0.81 21.12
C GLN A 3 -31.29 -1.54 22.08
N ALA A 4 -30.86 -0.85 23.13
CA ALA A 4 -30.19 -1.45 24.28
C ALA A 4 -31.25 -1.83 25.32
N PHE A 5 -31.25 -3.09 25.74
CA PHE A 5 -32.03 -3.55 26.90
C PHE A 5 -31.29 -3.15 28.18
N GLY A 6 -31.99 -2.45 29.07
CA GLY A 6 -31.45 -1.94 30.31
C GLY A 6 -31.51 -2.97 31.43
N ASP A 7 -30.34 -3.31 31.96
CA ASP A 7 -30.11 -3.33 33.40
C ASP A 7 -29.07 -2.24 33.68
N THR A 8 -29.38 -1.33 34.60
CA THR A 8 -28.48 -0.25 35.02
C THR A 8 -27.41 -0.80 35.96
N PRO A 9 -26.12 -0.76 35.61
CA PRO A 9 -25.05 -1.19 36.51
C PRO A 9 -24.84 -0.13 37.61
N ASP A 10 -24.94 -0.53 38.88
CA ASP A 10 -24.78 0.34 40.06
C ASP A 10 -23.30 0.63 40.38
N ASP A 11 -22.38 -0.24 39.94
CA ASP A 11 -20.94 -0.11 40.21
C ASP A 11 -20.14 -0.07 38.91
N ALA A 12 -19.73 1.14 38.50
CA ALA A 12 -18.77 1.45 37.42
C ALA A 12 -18.93 0.67 36.08
N TYR A 13 -19.43 1.34 35.03
CA TYR A 13 -19.43 0.80 33.67
C TYR A 13 -18.13 1.16 32.92
N ASN A 14 -17.57 0.20 32.17
CA ASN A 14 -16.49 0.44 31.21
C ASN A 14 -17.06 0.37 29.79
N LEU A 15 -17.12 1.51 29.10
CA LEU A 15 -17.52 1.59 27.71
C LEU A 15 -16.27 1.51 26.81
N SER A 16 -16.14 0.42 26.07
CA SER A 16 -15.08 0.25 25.07
C SER A 16 -15.65 0.32 23.66
N ILE A 17 -15.15 1.24 22.83
CA ILE A 17 -15.50 1.35 21.41
C ILE A 17 -14.29 0.86 20.60
N LYS A 18 -14.51 -0.04 19.64
CA LYS A 18 -13.49 -0.44 18.67
C LYS A 18 -13.68 0.33 17.38
N ILE A 19 -12.74 1.20 17.05
CA ILE A 19 -12.69 1.95 15.79
C ILE A 19 -11.74 1.21 14.86
N TYR A 20 -12.18 0.96 13.63
CA TYR A 20 -11.38 0.30 12.60
C TYR A 20 -11.03 1.33 11.52
N LEU A 21 -9.75 1.45 11.19
CA LEU A 21 -9.28 2.17 10.00
C LEU A 21 -8.56 1.20 9.06
N ALA A 22 -8.94 1.23 7.79
CA ALA A 22 -8.30 0.48 6.73
C ALA A 22 -7.66 1.48 5.75
N PRO A 23 -6.39 1.83 5.92
CA PRO A 23 -5.73 2.76 5.01
C PRO A 23 -5.53 2.12 3.63
N ASP A 24 -5.59 2.92 2.58
CA ASP A 24 -5.30 2.50 1.21
C ASP A 24 -3.90 2.94 0.79
N CYS A 25 -3.42 2.47 -0.37
CA CYS A 25 -2.08 2.79 -0.85
C CYS A 25 -1.87 4.28 -1.23
N ASN A 26 -2.90 5.15 -1.15
CA ASN A 26 -2.77 6.60 -1.34
C ASN A 26 -2.44 7.32 -0.03
N ALA A 27 -2.51 6.64 1.10
CA ALA A 27 -2.20 7.28 2.36
C ALA A 27 -0.74 7.78 2.34
N THR A 28 -0.56 9.01 2.78
CA THR A 28 0.74 9.67 2.82
C THR A 28 1.44 9.29 4.12
N THR A 29 2.77 9.41 4.17
CA THR A 29 3.55 9.31 5.40
C THR A 29 3.27 10.45 6.40
N GLU A 30 2.28 11.29 6.14
CA GLU A 30 1.94 12.43 6.98
C GLU A 30 1.09 12.00 8.16
N LYS A 31 1.27 12.71 9.27
CA LYS A 31 0.48 12.51 10.48
C LYS A 31 -0.96 12.92 10.23
N VAL A 32 -1.85 11.95 10.18
CA VAL A 32 -3.29 12.23 10.23
C VAL A 32 -3.71 12.20 11.69
N SER A 33 -4.00 13.38 12.23
CA SER A 33 -4.60 13.53 13.55
C SER A 33 -6.12 13.47 13.42
N PHE A 34 -6.75 12.59 14.18
CA PHE A 34 -8.20 12.66 14.36
C PHE A 34 -8.51 12.93 15.83
N SER A 35 -9.48 13.81 16.03
CA SER A 35 -9.99 14.15 17.34
C SER A 35 -11.38 13.56 17.49
N TYR A 36 -11.58 12.83 18.57
CA TYR A 36 -12.91 12.37 18.96
C TYR A 36 -13.22 12.85 20.37
N THR A 37 -14.50 13.13 20.58
CA THR A 37 -15.03 13.45 21.91
C THR A 37 -15.79 12.24 22.40
N ALA A 38 -15.28 11.62 23.46
CA ALA A 38 -16.09 10.67 24.22
C ALA A 38 -17.09 11.49 25.05
N ILE A 39 -18.39 11.23 24.86
CA ILE A 39 -19.43 11.80 25.71
C ILE A 39 -19.92 10.68 26.61
N HIS A 40 -19.62 10.79 27.90
CA HIS A 40 -20.20 9.91 28.91
C HIS A 40 -21.64 10.36 29.15
N GLN A 41 -22.62 9.58 28.65
CA GLN A 41 -24.04 9.78 28.98
C GLN A 41 -24.47 8.70 29.96
N GLY A 42 -24.27 8.96 31.24
CA GLY A 42 -24.90 8.23 32.33
C GLY A 42 -25.71 9.23 33.15
N GLN A 43 -27.02 9.33 32.88
CA GLN A 43 -27.89 10.03 33.80
C GLN A 43 -28.08 9.12 35.02
N LEU A 44 -27.40 9.42 36.13
CA LEU A 44 -27.77 8.89 37.44
C LEU A 44 -29.24 9.28 37.66
N SER A 45 -30.14 8.31 37.59
CA SER A 45 -31.55 8.52 37.89
C SER A 45 -31.67 8.95 39.35
N SER A 46 -31.87 10.27 39.52
CA SER A 46 -32.20 10.99 40.75
C SER A 46 -31.39 10.62 41.99
N LEU A 47 -30.19 11.17 42.10
CA LEU A 47 -29.66 11.54 43.40
C LEU A 47 -30.14 12.97 43.72
N PRO A 48 -30.64 13.27 44.94
CA PRO A 48 -30.94 14.64 45.34
C PRO A 48 -29.68 15.47 45.09
N SER A 49 -29.84 16.70 44.61
CA SER A 49 -28.95 17.45 43.70
C SER A 49 -27.44 17.34 43.88
N ASN A 50 -26.96 16.84 45.02
CA ASN A 50 -25.57 16.70 45.35
C ASN A 50 -25.18 15.46 46.20
N GLY A 51 -26.08 14.51 46.48
CA GLY A 51 -25.92 13.62 47.64
C GLY A 51 -25.76 14.37 48.99
N GLY A 52 -26.01 15.69 49.00
CA GLY A 52 -25.67 16.62 50.09
C GLY A 52 -24.49 17.59 49.82
N ASN A 53 -23.70 17.45 48.75
CA ASN A 53 -22.54 18.30 48.40
C ASN A 53 -22.88 19.65 47.69
N THR A 54 -22.95 20.79 48.37
CA THR A 54 -23.29 22.09 47.75
C THR A 54 -22.32 22.65 46.68
N ASP A 55 -21.28 21.91 46.30
CA ASP A 55 -20.29 22.33 45.32
C ASP A 55 -20.72 22.00 43.88
N SER A 56 -21.04 23.02 43.09
CA SER A 56 -21.42 22.89 41.68
C SER A 56 -20.29 22.40 40.76
N SER A 57 -19.07 22.21 41.28
CA SER A 57 -17.95 21.65 40.53
C SER A 57 -17.90 20.12 40.52
N ASP A 58 -18.70 19.45 41.35
CA ASP A 58 -18.76 17.98 41.49
C ASP A 58 -19.85 17.33 40.59
N ASP A 59 -20.45 18.10 39.68
CA ASP A 59 -21.38 17.58 38.68
C ASP A 59 -20.63 16.88 37.54
N LEU A 60 -20.30 15.60 37.76
CA LEU A 60 -19.70 14.68 36.79
C LEU A 60 -20.67 14.23 35.68
N SER A 61 -21.86 14.85 35.53
CA SER A 61 -22.86 14.44 34.55
C SER A 61 -22.40 14.54 33.08
N LYS A 62 -21.27 15.22 32.82
CA LYS A 62 -20.61 15.26 31.50
C LYS A 62 -19.09 15.46 31.66
N SER A 63 -18.32 14.38 31.66
CA SER A 63 -16.90 14.48 31.30
C SER A 63 -16.78 14.46 29.77
N THR A 64 -16.09 15.45 29.22
CA THR A 64 -15.67 15.47 27.81
C THR A 64 -14.17 15.27 27.77
N GLU A 65 -13.74 14.11 27.27
CA GLU A 65 -12.34 13.87 26.97
C GLU A 65 -12.10 14.11 25.48
N SER A 66 -11.17 15.01 25.17
CA SER A 66 -10.71 15.25 23.81
C SER A 66 -9.44 14.44 23.59
N ASN A 67 -9.59 13.29 22.93
CA ASN A 67 -8.46 12.45 22.58
C ASN A 67 -7.98 12.79 21.17
N THR A 68 -6.66 12.82 20.98
CA THR A 68 -6.05 12.94 19.65
C THR A 68 -5.20 11.72 19.40
N GLU A 69 -5.53 10.98 18.37
CA GLU A 69 -4.75 9.84 17.90
C GLU A 69 -4.02 10.22 16.61
N VAL A 70 -2.79 9.74 16.49
CA VAL A 70 -1.92 9.99 15.34
C VAL A 70 -1.71 8.67 14.61
N LEU A 71 -2.09 8.64 13.34
CA LEU A 71 -1.84 7.49 12.48
C LEU A 71 -0.60 7.73 11.63
N PHE A 72 0.19 6.66 11.46
CA PHE A 72 1.28 6.59 10.50
C PHE A 72 0.88 5.64 9.39
N PHE A 73 1.09 6.04 8.15
CA PHE A 73 0.95 5.14 7.02
C PHE A 73 2.26 5.03 6.25
N THR A 74 2.59 3.79 5.88
CA THR A 74 3.77 3.51 5.07
C THR A 74 3.28 3.09 3.69
N PRO A 75 3.60 3.83 2.61
CA PRO A 75 3.21 3.42 1.27
C PRO A 75 3.88 2.10 0.88
N PRO A 76 3.36 1.38 -0.11
CA PRO A 76 4.05 0.24 -0.68
C PRO A 76 5.47 0.60 -1.12
N GLN A 77 6.40 -0.31 -0.88
CA GLN A 77 7.80 -0.15 -1.24
C GLN A 77 8.17 -1.33 -2.11
N ILE A 78 8.48 -1.10 -3.38
CA ILE A 78 8.85 -2.16 -4.30
C ILE A 78 10.35 -2.13 -4.59
N SER A 79 10.95 -3.30 -4.77
CA SER A 79 12.34 -3.45 -5.18
C SER A 79 12.43 -4.31 -6.44
N LEU A 80 13.33 -3.97 -7.35
CA LEU A 80 13.63 -4.73 -8.57
C LEU A 80 15.08 -5.22 -8.52
N GLN A 81 15.27 -6.51 -8.67
CA GLN A 81 16.58 -7.16 -8.64
C GLN A 81 16.74 -8.12 -9.81
N SER A 82 17.98 -8.45 -10.16
CA SER A 82 18.29 -9.48 -11.16
C SER A 82 19.51 -10.26 -10.71
N THR A 83 19.43 -11.59 -10.79
CA THR A 83 20.58 -12.48 -10.51
C THR A 83 21.57 -12.55 -11.67
N LYS A 84 21.22 -11.99 -12.84
CA LYS A 84 22.08 -11.95 -14.01
C LYS A 84 21.82 -10.65 -14.78
N GLN A 85 22.50 -9.58 -14.38
CA GLN A 85 22.36 -8.26 -15.02
C GLN A 85 23.05 -8.18 -16.39
N THR A 86 24.16 -8.91 -16.57
CA THR A 86 24.96 -8.93 -17.79
C THR A 86 24.81 -10.24 -18.55
N ASN A 87 24.72 -10.15 -19.88
CA ASN A 87 24.71 -11.30 -20.78
C ASN A 87 25.92 -11.22 -21.70
N ASN A 88 26.61 -12.34 -21.89
CA ASN A 88 27.66 -12.43 -22.89
C ASN A 88 27.02 -12.50 -24.28
N GLY A 89 27.48 -11.66 -25.20
CA GLY A 89 26.99 -11.58 -26.59
C GLY A 89 27.36 -12.77 -27.49
N ALA A 90 27.64 -13.94 -26.92
CA ALA A 90 27.94 -15.16 -27.68
C ALA A 90 26.70 -15.72 -28.41
N SER A 91 25.50 -15.28 -28.01
CA SER A 91 24.22 -15.60 -28.64
C SER A 91 23.40 -14.32 -28.82
N PRO A 92 22.63 -14.18 -29.92
CA PRO A 92 21.69 -13.07 -30.06
C PRO A 92 20.51 -13.19 -29.11
N THR A 93 20.28 -14.34 -28.48
CA THR A 93 19.21 -14.51 -27.50
C THR A 93 19.71 -14.10 -26.11
N LEU A 94 19.07 -13.10 -25.54
CA LEU A 94 19.36 -12.59 -24.20
C LEU A 94 18.27 -13.03 -23.24
N THR A 95 18.65 -13.32 -22.00
CA THR A 95 17.70 -13.69 -20.96
C THR A 95 18.11 -13.08 -19.63
N TRP A 96 17.17 -12.39 -18.98
CA TRP A 96 17.34 -11.79 -17.67
C TRP A 96 16.28 -12.34 -16.70
N PRO A 97 16.68 -13.08 -15.67
CA PRO A 97 15.83 -13.34 -14.52
C PRO A 97 15.69 -12.05 -13.70
N LEU A 98 14.47 -11.61 -13.48
CA LEU A 98 14.15 -10.42 -12.69
C LEU A 98 13.27 -10.84 -11.50
N LYS A 99 13.42 -10.15 -10.39
CA LYS A 99 12.61 -10.32 -9.19
C LYS A 99 12.07 -8.98 -8.76
N ILE A 100 10.75 -8.87 -8.66
CA ILE A 100 10.09 -7.71 -8.07
C ILE A 100 9.46 -8.15 -6.76
N ASN A 101 9.72 -7.44 -5.67
CA ASN A 101 9.13 -7.75 -4.38
C ASN A 101 8.63 -6.50 -3.66
N ASN A 102 7.57 -6.67 -2.87
CA ASN A 102 7.05 -5.63 -1.98
C ASN A 102 7.72 -5.78 -0.60
N VAL A 103 8.61 -4.85 -0.27
CA VAL A 103 9.34 -4.83 1.00
C VAL A 103 8.57 -4.12 2.12
N ALA A 104 7.40 -3.53 1.83
CA ALA A 104 6.54 -2.98 2.88
C ALA A 104 5.89 -4.12 3.69
N SER A 105 5.82 -3.95 5.02
CA SER A 105 5.28 -4.97 5.93
C SER A 105 3.76 -4.94 6.04
N GLU A 106 3.13 -3.78 5.79
CA GLU A 106 1.69 -3.58 6.05
C GLU A 106 0.85 -3.26 4.81
N THR A 107 1.48 -2.78 3.72
CA THR A 107 0.75 -2.20 2.59
C THR A 107 0.91 -3.00 1.31
N GLU A 108 -0.21 -3.36 0.68
CA GLU A 108 -0.26 -4.00 -0.64
C GLU A 108 0.14 -3.02 -1.75
N ALA A 109 1.07 -3.43 -2.63
CA ALA A 109 1.34 -2.73 -3.88
C ALA A 109 0.32 -3.16 -4.94
N LYS A 110 -0.59 -2.26 -5.32
CA LYS A 110 -1.64 -2.52 -6.33
C LYS A 110 -1.18 -2.14 -7.73
N ASN A 111 -1.71 -2.84 -8.74
CA ASN A 111 -1.45 -2.59 -10.15
C ASN A 111 0.05 -2.44 -10.45
N VAL A 112 0.85 -3.38 -9.94
CA VAL A 112 2.29 -3.45 -10.18
C VAL A 112 2.53 -3.69 -11.67
N TRP A 113 3.44 -2.91 -12.23
CA TRP A 113 3.78 -2.96 -13.65
C TRP A 113 5.28 -2.90 -13.86
N ILE A 114 5.73 -3.41 -15.00
CA ILE A 114 7.11 -3.27 -15.48
C ILE A 114 7.11 -2.81 -16.93
N ALA A 115 8.06 -1.95 -17.27
CA ALA A 115 8.29 -1.43 -18.60
C ALA A 115 9.78 -1.56 -18.95
N PHE A 116 10.08 -1.70 -20.25
CA PHE A 116 11.46 -1.77 -20.72
C PHE A 116 11.70 -0.66 -21.72
N ARG A 117 12.68 0.19 -21.41
CA ARG A 117 13.20 1.17 -22.35
C ARG A 117 14.46 0.64 -23.00
N ASN A 118 14.47 0.71 -24.32
CA ASN A 118 15.64 0.42 -25.13
C ASN A 118 16.09 1.73 -25.79
N ASN A 119 17.22 2.27 -25.33
CA ASN A 119 17.73 3.55 -25.82
C ASN A 119 18.39 3.44 -27.20
N SER A 120 18.87 2.26 -27.59
CA SER A 120 19.62 2.05 -28.82
C SER A 120 18.77 1.52 -29.98
N GLY A 121 17.61 0.92 -29.68
CA GLY A 121 16.78 0.18 -30.63
C GLY A 121 17.31 -1.20 -31.02
N ARG A 122 18.44 -1.67 -30.47
CA ARG A 122 19.09 -2.93 -30.90
C ARG A 122 18.71 -4.16 -30.08
N ILE A 123 18.18 -3.97 -28.87
CA ILE A 123 17.63 -5.04 -28.01
C ILE A 123 16.10 -5.10 -28.14
N ASN A 124 15.59 -6.10 -28.86
CA ASN A 124 14.16 -6.30 -29.04
C ASN A 124 13.61 -7.25 -27.97
N VAL A 125 12.77 -6.74 -27.07
CA VAL A 125 12.08 -7.58 -26.09
C VAL A 125 11.11 -8.51 -26.82
N ASN A 126 11.26 -9.81 -26.62
CA ASN A 126 10.46 -10.84 -27.29
C ASN A 126 9.31 -11.30 -26.39
N ASN A 127 9.61 -11.75 -25.18
CA ASN A 127 8.60 -12.15 -24.21
C ASN A 127 9.03 -11.84 -22.78
N LEU A 128 8.03 -11.61 -21.93
CA LEU A 128 8.15 -11.57 -20.49
C LEU A 128 7.31 -12.71 -19.92
N ARG A 129 7.86 -13.48 -18.99
CA ARG A 129 7.13 -14.52 -18.27
C ARG A 129 7.09 -14.22 -16.79
N VAL A 130 5.96 -14.53 -16.15
CA VAL A 130 5.83 -14.62 -14.69
C VAL A 130 5.61 -16.10 -14.37
N GLY A 131 6.60 -16.73 -13.75
CA GLY A 131 6.64 -18.20 -13.67
C GLY A 131 6.54 -18.85 -15.06
N GLY A 132 5.47 -19.61 -15.29
CA GLY A 132 5.21 -20.29 -16.57
C GLY A 132 4.43 -19.46 -17.61
N THR A 133 3.78 -18.38 -17.20
CA THR A 133 2.80 -17.65 -18.02
C THR A 133 3.45 -16.50 -18.78
N ILE A 134 3.19 -16.39 -20.08
CA ILE A 134 3.62 -15.25 -20.89
C ILE A 134 2.70 -14.06 -20.57
N ILE A 135 3.30 -12.92 -20.27
CA ILE A 135 2.60 -11.64 -20.09
C ILE A 135 2.81 -10.82 -21.36
N SER A 136 1.70 -10.48 -22.03
CA SER A 136 1.73 -9.54 -23.15
C SER A 136 1.65 -8.10 -22.64
N PRO A 137 2.37 -7.15 -23.26
CA PRO A 137 2.27 -5.75 -22.87
C PRO A 137 0.91 -5.18 -23.27
N SER A 138 0.37 -4.28 -22.44
CA SER A 138 -0.75 -3.42 -22.78
C SER A 138 -0.29 -2.23 -23.64
N ALA A 139 -1.22 -1.33 -23.96
CA ALA A 139 -0.90 -0.06 -24.59
C ALA A 139 0.28 0.65 -23.89
N GLY A 140 1.17 1.24 -24.68
CA GLY A 140 2.35 1.92 -24.17
C GLY A 140 3.51 1.02 -23.74
N ASN A 141 3.53 -0.27 -24.12
CA ASN A 141 4.61 -1.23 -23.81
C ASN A 141 4.80 -1.46 -22.29
N ILE A 142 3.68 -1.51 -21.57
CA ILE A 142 3.63 -1.73 -20.12
C ILE A 142 3.14 -3.15 -19.85
N TYR A 143 3.86 -3.91 -19.04
CA TYR A 143 3.48 -5.26 -18.62
C TYR A 143 2.78 -5.17 -17.27
N GLN A 144 1.52 -5.59 -17.24
CA GLN A 144 0.68 -5.56 -16.05
C GLN A 144 0.89 -6.87 -15.26
N LEU A 145 1.36 -6.78 -14.01
CA LEU A 145 1.73 -7.94 -13.20
C LEU A 145 0.68 -8.31 -12.14
N GLY A 146 -0.23 -7.39 -11.80
CA GLY A 146 -1.22 -7.58 -10.74
C GLY A 146 -0.79 -6.92 -9.44
N ASN A 147 -1.07 -7.55 -8.31
CA ASN A 147 -0.79 -6.99 -6.99
C ASN A 147 0.28 -7.79 -6.24
N LEU A 148 1.06 -7.09 -5.39
CA LEU A 148 1.95 -7.70 -4.42
C LEU A 148 1.46 -7.43 -2.99
N ARG A 149 1.13 -8.52 -2.29
CA ARG A 149 0.79 -8.48 -0.87
C ARG A 149 1.94 -7.93 -0.02
N PRO A 150 1.64 -7.35 1.14
CA PRO A 150 2.67 -6.96 2.09
C PRO A 150 3.45 -8.17 2.63
N GLY A 151 4.59 -7.89 3.26
CA GLY A 151 5.39 -8.92 3.95
C GLY A 151 6.32 -9.72 3.04
N GLY A 152 6.82 -9.12 1.95
CA GLY A 152 7.86 -9.72 1.11
C GLY A 152 7.35 -10.58 -0.05
N SER A 153 6.08 -10.46 -0.45
CA SER A 153 5.60 -11.16 -1.65
C SER A 153 6.35 -10.72 -2.91
N GLU A 154 6.44 -11.62 -3.89
CA GLU A 154 7.30 -11.43 -5.06
C GLU A 154 6.72 -11.95 -6.38
N PHE A 155 7.20 -11.37 -7.48
CA PHE A 155 7.10 -11.88 -8.83
C PHE A 155 8.47 -12.34 -9.32
N ASP A 156 8.56 -13.60 -9.71
CA ASP A 156 9.69 -14.15 -10.45
C ASP A 156 9.42 -14.02 -11.95
N LEU A 157 10.26 -13.22 -12.60
CA LEU A 157 10.12 -12.82 -13.99
C LEU A 157 11.27 -13.37 -14.82
N LEU A 158 10.97 -13.76 -16.05
CA LEU A 158 11.97 -14.10 -17.05
C LEU A 158 11.76 -13.25 -18.30
N LEU A 159 12.67 -12.31 -18.52
CA LEU A 159 12.70 -11.49 -19.73
C LEU A 159 13.55 -12.19 -20.79
N SER A 160 12.97 -12.42 -21.97
CA SER A 160 13.70 -12.87 -23.15
C SER A 160 13.70 -11.77 -24.20
N ALA A 161 14.88 -11.51 -24.77
CA ALA A 161 15.06 -10.53 -25.83
C ALA A 161 15.98 -11.06 -26.93
N ILE A 162 15.92 -10.41 -28.09
CA ILE A 162 16.80 -10.66 -29.22
C ILE A 162 17.65 -9.40 -29.42
N TYR A 163 18.95 -9.60 -29.40
CA TYR A 163 19.92 -8.57 -29.72
C TYR A 163 20.31 -8.65 -31.18
N SER A 164 20.13 -7.55 -31.90
CA SER A 164 20.55 -7.41 -33.29
C SER A 164 22.08 -7.43 -33.35
N LEU A 165 22.65 -8.56 -33.77
CA LEU A 165 24.10 -8.85 -33.81
C LEU A 165 24.95 -7.65 -34.24
N ASN A 166 25.48 -6.93 -33.26
CA ASN A 166 26.55 -5.98 -33.41
C ASN A 166 27.46 -6.13 -32.19
N CYS A 167 28.77 -6.04 -32.33
CA CYS A 167 29.69 -6.36 -31.23
C CYS A 167 29.82 -5.22 -30.19
N ASN A 168 28.85 -4.30 -30.12
CA ASN A 168 28.93 -3.13 -29.25
C ASN A 168 28.21 -3.38 -27.93
N LEU A 169 28.74 -2.84 -26.84
CA LEU A 169 28.02 -2.83 -25.57
C LEU A 169 26.70 -2.06 -25.73
N ASP A 170 25.63 -2.60 -25.13
CA ASP A 170 24.31 -2.01 -25.18
C ASP A 170 23.51 -2.34 -23.91
N SER A 171 22.44 -1.60 -23.65
CA SER A 171 21.63 -1.74 -22.43
C SER A 171 20.15 -1.52 -22.66
N ILE A 172 19.36 -2.16 -21.80
CA ILE A 172 17.94 -1.85 -21.59
C ILE A 172 17.75 -1.41 -20.16
N VAL A 173 16.81 -0.50 -19.94
CA VAL A 173 16.41 -0.06 -18.61
C VAL A 173 15.07 -0.69 -18.29
N ALA A 174 15.02 -1.46 -17.21
CA ALA A 174 13.78 -1.97 -16.65
C ALA A 174 13.25 -0.96 -15.63
N GLU A 175 11.99 -0.57 -15.81
CA GLU A 175 11.30 0.36 -14.92
C GLU A 175 10.13 -0.35 -14.28
N VAL A 176 10.02 -0.24 -12.97
CA VAL A 176 8.96 -0.85 -12.21
C VAL A 176 8.20 0.22 -11.46
N GLY A 177 6.89 0.03 -11.33
CA GLY A 177 6.05 0.89 -10.53
C GLY A 177 4.78 0.18 -10.07
N TRP A 178 3.99 0.91 -9.29
CA TRP A 178 2.69 0.51 -8.82
C TRP A 178 1.78 1.75 -8.80
N ASN A 179 0.47 1.55 -8.77
CA ASN A 179 -0.50 2.65 -8.68
C ASN A 179 -1.80 2.17 -8.04
N CYS A 180 -2.40 2.97 -7.16
CA CYS A 180 -3.66 2.62 -6.51
C CYS A 180 -4.86 2.56 -7.45
N ILE A 181 -4.94 3.49 -8.41
CA ILE A 181 -6.16 3.69 -9.21
C ILE A 181 -6.21 2.70 -10.38
N GLY A 182 -5.07 2.45 -11.02
CA GLY A 182 -4.99 1.57 -12.17
C GLY A 182 -3.64 1.65 -12.86
N TYR A 183 -3.45 0.83 -13.88
CA TYR A 183 -2.20 0.81 -14.66
C TYR A 183 -2.00 2.12 -15.44
N PRO A 184 -0.75 2.57 -15.60
CA PRO A 184 -0.45 3.69 -16.49
C PRO A 184 -0.82 3.36 -17.94
N SER A 185 -1.25 4.38 -18.70
CA SER A 185 -1.61 4.24 -20.11
C SER A 185 -0.42 4.38 -21.07
N SER A 186 0.72 4.90 -20.59
CA SER A 186 1.94 5.05 -21.37
C SER A 186 3.18 5.20 -20.48
N GLN A 187 4.34 4.83 -21.02
CA GLN A 187 5.64 5.01 -20.37
C GLN A 187 6.02 6.49 -20.16
N LEU A 188 5.47 7.42 -20.94
CA LEU A 188 5.75 8.86 -20.87
C LEU A 188 5.17 9.55 -19.62
N LEU A 189 4.23 8.91 -18.93
CA LEU A 189 3.60 9.43 -17.71
C LEU A 189 4.22 8.89 -16.42
N ILE A 190 5.32 8.13 -16.53
CA ILE A 190 6.06 7.63 -15.36
C ILE A 190 6.92 8.79 -14.85
N PRO A 191 6.65 9.34 -13.64
CA PRO A 191 7.52 10.35 -13.07
C PRO A 191 8.89 9.72 -12.84
N VAL A 192 9.93 10.33 -13.40
CA VAL A 192 11.31 10.01 -13.03
C VAL A 192 11.47 10.49 -11.59
N GLN A 193 11.54 9.56 -10.64
CA GLN A 193 11.92 9.83 -9.25
C GLN A 193 13.43 9.96 -9.15
#